data_AF-A0A223LYF8-F1
#
_entry.id   AF-A0A223LYF8-F1
#
_cell.length_a   1.000
_cell.length_b   1.000
_cell.length_c   1.000
_cell.angle_alpha   90.00
_cell.angle_beta   90.00
_cell.angle_gamma   90.00
#
_symmetry.space_group_name_H-M   'P 1'
#
loop_
_entity.id
_entity.type
_entity.pdbx_description
1 polymer ?
#
loop_
_entity_poly.entity_id
_entity_poly.type
_entity_poly.pdbx_seq_one_letter_code
_entity_poly.pdbx_strand_id
1 'polypeptide(L)'
;MQHTARWMWLLAWLSLMGLLTLYFHSRNQPSVTASGELLLRADQSGHYRLEGAINGQPVQLLLDTGATRITIPQQVAERLGLTAHGSSQVNTAAGQIRVGNGTIETLAMGPLTLYDLAIFINPAADGDEVLVGMNALGRLELVQKERQLLLRPLQE
;
A
#
# COMPACT_ATOMS: atom_id res chain seq x y z
N MET A 1 -7.21 -49.79 -15.03
CA MET A 1 -6.53 -48.77 -15.87
C MET A 1 -7.21 -47.40 -15.89
N GLN A 2 -8.51 -47.25 -15.62
CA GLN A 2 -9.18 -45.94 -15.66
C GLN A 2 -8.91 -45.03 -14.44
N HIS A 3 -8.54 -45.60 -13.28
CA HIS A 3 -8.26 -44.83 -12.06
C HIS A 3 -6.93 -44.04 -12.13
N THR A 4 -5.88 -44.61 -12.73
CA THR A 4 -4.57 -43.95 -12.84
C THR A 4 -4.61 -42.74 -13.77
N ALA A 5 -5.39 -42.82 -14.86
CA ALA A 5 -5.60 -41.69 -15.77
C ALA A 5 -6.29 -40.51 -15.07
N ARG A 6 -7.27 -40.75 -14.20
CA ARG A 6 -7.96 -39.70 -13.44
C ARG A 6 -7.01 -38.97 -12.48
N TRP A 7 -6.13 -39.70 -11.79
CA TRP A 7 -5.14 -39.11 -10.91
C TRP A 7 -4.08 -38.29 -11.67
N MET A 8 -3.63 -38.76 -12.84
CA MET A 8 -2.72 -38.01 -13.70
C MET A 8 -3.33 -36.67 -14.16
N TRP A 9 -4.60 -36.67 -14.58
CA TRP A 9 -5.31 -35.44 -14.96
C TRP A 9 -5.45 -34.46 -13.79
N LEU A 10 -5.77 -34.96 -12.59
CA LEU A 10 -5.85 -34.11 -11.38
C LEU A 10 -4.50 -33.48 -11.03
N LEU A 11 -3.41 -34.24 -11.10
CA LEU A 11 -2.07 -33.72 -10.86
C LEU A 11 -1.65 -32.68 -11.90
N ALA A 12 -1.99 -32.89 -13.18
CA ALA A 12 -1.72 -31.92 -14.24
C ALA A 12 -2.46 -30.59 -14.00
N TRP A 13 -3.75 -30.64 -13.60
CA TRP A 13 -4.53 -29.46 -13.27
C TRP A 13 -4.01 -28.73 -12.02
N LEU A 14 -3.63 -29.47 -10.97
CA LEU A 14 -3.02 -28.88 -9.77
C LEU A 14 -1.69 -28.20 -10.09
N SER A 15 -0.84 -28.84 -10.89
CA SER A 15 0.43 -28.26 -11.33
C SER A 15 0.21 -27.01 -12.18
N LEU A 16 -0.75 -27.04 -13.11
CA LEU A 16 -1.11 -25.90 -13.95
C LEU A 16 -1.65 -24.74 -13.11
N MET A 17 -2.54 -25.01 -12.16
CA MET A 17 -3.10 -24.01 -11.27
C MET A 17 -2.01 -23.38 -10.40
N GLY A 18 -1.12 -24.18 -9.82
CA GLY A 18 0.03 -23.68 -9.07
C GLY A 18 0.94 -22.77 -9.91
N LEU A 19 1.27 -23.19 -11.14
CA LEU A 19 2.07 -22.38 -12.07
C LEU A 19 1.39 -21.06 -12.44
N LEU A 20 0.08 -21.08 -12.70
CA LEU A 20 -0.70 -19.89 -12.99
C LEU A 20 -0.75 -18.95 -11.77
N THR A 21 -0.97 -19.47 -10.57
CA THR A 21 -0.96 -18.67 -9.34
C THR A 21 0.39 -17.97 -9.16
N LEU A 22 1.50 -18.70 -9.35
CA LEU A 22 2.85 -18.12 -9.28
C LEU A 22 3.08 -17.06 -10.37
N TYR A 23 2.63 -17.32 -11.60
CA TYR A 23 2.75 -16.38 -12.72
C TYR A 23 2.01 -15.06 -12.46
N PHE A 24 0.77 -15.14 -11.99
CA PHE A 24 -0.03 -13.94 -11.68
C PHE A 24 0.51 -13.21 -10.45
N HIS A 25 1.00 -13.93 -9.44
CA HIS A 25 1.61 -13.32 -8.26
C HIS A 25 2.86 -12.51 -8.63
N SER A 26 3.76 -13.06 -9.45
CA SER A 26 4.98 -12.38 -9.87
C SER A 26 4.73 -11.12 -10.70
N ARG A 27 3.67 -11.08 -11.51
CA ARG A 27 3.33 -9.91 -12.33
C ARG A 27 2.78 -8.71 -11.55
N ASN A 28 2.21 -8.95 -10.39
CA ASN A 28 1.51 -7.93 -9.60
C ASN A 28 2.37 -7.31 -8.50
N GLN A 29 3.65 -7.71 -8.39
CA GLN A 29 4.56 -7.14 -7.39
C GLN A 29 5.15 -5.80 -7.86
N PRO A 30 5.33 -4.84 -6.94
CA PRO A 30 6.18 -3.67 -7.16
C PRO A 30 7.56 -4.10 -7.65
N SER A 31 8.09 -3.43 -8.67
CA SER A 31 9.46 -3.68 -9.14
C SER A 31 10.37 -2.53 -8.75
N VAL A 32 11.53 -2.84 -8.19
CA VAL A 32 12.58 -1.85 -7.90
C VAL A 32 13.51 -1.76 -9.11
N THR A 33 13.73 -0.56 -9.63
CA THR A 33 14.68 -0.34 -10.73
C THR A 33 16.12 -0.42 -10.22
N ALA A 34 17.08 -0.63 -11.12
CA ALA A 34 18.51 -0.67 -10.75
C ALA A 34 19.00 0.64 -10.10
N SER A 35 18.30 1.75 -10.31
CA SER A 35 18.54 3.07 -9.73
C SER A 35 17.88 3.28 -8.35
N GLY A 36 17.22 2.27 -7.78
CA GLY A 36 16.53 2.37 -6.50
C GLY A 36 15.17 3.07 -6.56
N GLU A 37 14.58 3.19 -7.75
CA GLU A 37 13.25 3.76 -7.95
C GLU A 37 12.20 2.66 -7.78
N LEU A 38 11.02 3.03 -7.28
CA LEU A 38 9.91 2.11 -7.07
C LEU A 38 8.90 2.25 -8.19
N LEU A 39 8.76 1.21 -9.01
CA LEU A 39 7.76 1.14 -10.08
C LEU A 39 6.55 0.33 -9.63
N LEU A 40 5.40 0.99 -9.60
CA LEU A 40 4.10 0.43 -9.24
C LEU A 40 3.21 0.30 -10.48
N ARG A 41 2.37 -0.73 -10.50
CA ARG A 41 1.30 -0.88 -11.49
C ARG A 41 -0.05 -0.73 -10.79
N ALA A 42 -0.96 -0.03 -11.44
CA ALA A 42 -2.32 0.10 -10.93
C ALA A 42 -3.04 -1.26 -10.97
N ASP A 43 -3.69 -1.62 -9.87
CA ASP A 43 -4.53 -2.81 -9.75
C ASP A 43 -5.76 -2.74 -10.65
N GLN A 44 -6.63 -3.75 -10.60
CA GLN A 44 -7.82 -3.79 -11.46
C GLN A 44 -8.77 -2.60 -11.26
N SER A 45 -8.82 -2.02 -10.06
CA SER A 45 -9.58 -0.79 -9.75
C SER A 45 -8.90 0.50 -10.21
N GLY A 46 -7.65 0.43 -10.67
CA GLY A 46 -6.88 1.62 -11.08
C GLY A 46 -6.11 2.27 -9.93
N HIS A 47 -6.04 1.63 -8.78
CA HIS A 47 -5.35 2.12 -7.59
C HIS A 47 -3.95 1.54 -7.46
N TYR A 48 -3.04 2.31 -6.87
CA TYR A 48 -1.67 1.86 -6.61
C TYR A 48 -1.57 1.35 -5.18
N ARG A 49 -1.42 0.03 -5.05
CA ARG A 49 -1.24 -0.67 -3.78
C ARG A 49 0.13 -1.29 -3.70
N LEU A 50 0.69 -1.31 -2.50
CA LEU A 50 1.95 -1.97 -2.18
C LEU A 50 2.00 -2.36 -0.72
N GLU A 51 2.78 -3.38 -0.41
CA GLU A 51 3.18 -3.64 0.96
C GLU A 51 4.26 -2.62 1.36
N GLY A 52 4.17 -2.14 2.59
CA GLY A 52 5.17 -1.28 3.21
C GLY A 52 5.27 -1.53 4.70
N ALA A 53 5.97 -0.66 5.41
CA ALA A 53 6.05 -0.73 6.86
C ALA A 53 5.94 0.66 7.50
N ILE A 54 5.26 0.71 8.64
CA ILE A 54 5.20 1.88 9.51
C ILE A 54 5.90 1.51 10.82
N ASN A 55 6.90 2.29 11.21
CA ASN A 55 7.72 2.00 12.40
C ASN A 55 8.24 0.54 12.42
N GLY A 56 8.62 0.02 11.24
CA GLY A 56 9.12 -1.36 11.07
C GLY A 56 8.05 -2.46 11.06
N GLN A 57 6.77 -2.14 11.24
CA GLN A 57 5.68 -3.12 11.21
C GLN A 57 4.95 -3.11 9.87
N PRO A 58 4.63 -4.29 9.30
CA PRO A 58 4.07 -4.40 7.94
C PRO A 58 2.64 -3.87 7.86
N VAL A 59 2.36 -3.16 6.76
CA VAL A 59 1.03 -2.60 6.43
C VAL A 59 0.76 -2.67 4.94
N GLN A 60 -0.52 -2.74 4.58
CA GLN A 60 -0.97 -2.53 3.21
C GLN A 60 -1.14 -1.04 2.97
N LEU A 61 -0.45 -0.52 1.95
CA LEU A 61 -0.50 0.89 1.57
C LEU A 61 -1.32 1.07 0.30
N LEU A 62 -2.11 2.14 0.28
CA LEU A 62 -2.85 2.63 -0.88
C LEU A 62 -2.44 4.08 -1.13
N LEU A 63 -1.87 4.36 -2.30
CA LEU A 63 -1.44 5.71 -2.64
C LEU A 63 -2.64 6.55 -3.05
N ASP A 64 -2.83 7.69 -2.38
CA ASP A 64 -3.95 8.59 -2.59
C ASP A 64 -3.45 10.04 -2.70
N THR A 65 -3.35 10.53 -3.94
CA THR A 65 -2.96 11.91 -4.23
C THR A 65 -4.05 12.93 -3.85
N GLY A 66 -5.28 12.49 -3.57
CA GLY A 66 -6.37 13.32 -3.06
C GLY A 66 -6.31 13.54 -1.54
N ALA A 67 -5.58 12.70 -0.81
CA ALA A 67 -5.41 12.84 0.63
C ALA A 67 -4.28 13.80 0.97
N THR A 68 -4.53 14.76 1.87
CA THR A 68 -3.49 15.72 2.29
C THR A 68 -2.46 15.09 3.22
N ARG A 69 -2.86 14.07 3.99
CA ARG A 69 -2.05 13.41 5.01
C ARG A 69 -2.24 11.91 4.96
N ILE A 70 -1.22 11.15 5.38
CA ILE A 70 -1.36 9.72 5.64
C ILE A 70 -2.53 9.49 6.60
N THR A 71 -3.43 8.60 6.23
CA THR A 71 -4.61 8.23 7.03
C THR A 71 -4.57 6.75 7.37
N ILE A 72 -4.55 6.46 8.67
CA ILE A 72 -4.46 5.11 9.22
C ILE A 72 -5.82 4.76 9.84
N PRO A 73 -6.44 3.63 9.45
CA PRO A 73 -7.64 3.14 10.12
C PRO A 73 -7.39 2.88 11.61
N GLN A 74 -8.37 3.14 12.47
CA GLN A 74 -8.22 2.98 13.92
C GLN A 74 -7.71 1.59 14.33
N GLN A 75 -8.22 0.53 13.70
CA GLN A 75 -7.82 -0.86 13.98
C GLN A 75 -6.34 -1.11 13.65
N VAL A 76 -5.85 -0.50 12.57
CA VAL A 76 -4.45 -0.56 12.18
C VAL A 76 -3.59 0.24 13.16
N ALA A 77 -4.01 1.43 13.56
CA ALA A 77 -3.30 2.24 14.54
C ALA A 77 -3.14 1.49 15.89
N GLU A 78 -4.18 0.82 16.35
CA GLU A 78 -4.15 -0.02 17.56
C GLU A 78 -3.17 -1.19 17.43
N ARG A 79 -3.21 -1.90 16.30
CA ARG A 79 -2.26 -3.00 16.00
C ARG A 79 -0.81 -2.52 15.99
N LEU A 80 -0.57 -1.32 15.46
CA LEU A 80 0.74 -0.69 15.38
C LEU A 80 1.17 0.00 16.69
N GLY A 81 0.29 0.06 17.70
CA GLY A 81 0.56 0.76 18.96
C GLY A 81 0.66 2.29 18.82
N LEU A 82 0.05 2.86 17.77
CA LEU A 82 0.06 4.29 17.51
C LEU A 82 -0.97 5.02 18.36
N THR A 83 -0.54 6.10 19.03
CA THR A 83 -1.42 6.92 19.88
C THR A 83 -1.73 8.27 19.24
N ALA A 84 -2.98 8.70 19.37
CA ALA A 84 -3.38 10.03 18.95
C ALA A 84 -3.01 11.08 20.02
N HIS A 85 -2.41 12.18 19.59
CA HIS A 85 -2.18 13.39 20.37
C HIS A 85 -3.18 14.48 19.93
N GLY A 86 -4.40 14.37 20.49
CA GLY A 86 -5.50 15.26 20.16
C GLY A 86 -6.27 14.84 18.90
N SER A 87 -7.24 15.67 18.50
CA SER A 87 -8.12 15.39 17.37
C SER A 87 -8.37 16.62 16.51
N SER A 88 -8.60 16.41 15.23
CA SER A 88 -8.94 17.45 14.26
C SER A 88 -10.26 17.10 13.56
N GLN A 89 -10.99 18.11 13.09
CA GLN A 89 -12.06 17.88 12.12
C GLN A 89 -11.51 18.02 10.72
N VAL A 90 -11.79 17.04 9.86
CA VAL A 90 -11.31 16.99 8.48
C VAL A 90 -12.49 16.81 7.55
N ASN A 91 -12.47 17.54 6.44
CA ASN A 91 -13.48 17.41 5.39
C ASN A 91 -13.07 16.28 4.45
N THR A 92 -13.96 15.34 4.24
CA THR A 92 -13.83 14.25 3.27
C THR A 92 -14.93 14.37 2.22
N ALA A 93 -14.86 13.55 1.17
CA ALA A 93 -15.93 13.47 0.17
C ALA A 93 -17.28 13.03 0.79
N ALA A 94 -17.25 12.26 1.88
CA ALA A 94 -18.44 11.81 2.59
C ALA A 94 -18.94 12.81 3.66
N GLY A 95 -18.27 13.95 3.83
CA GLY A 95 -18.58 14.97 4.83
C GLY A 95 -17.47 15.16 5.87
N GLN A 96 -17.78 15.92 6.92
CA GLN A 96 -16.83 16.24 7.97
C GLN A 96 -16.75 15.11 9.00
N ILE A 97 -15.53 14.67 9.30
CA ILE A 97 -15.26 13.62 10.29
C ILE A 97 -14.24 14.10 11.31
N ARG A 98 -14.25 13.49 12.50
CA ARG A 98 -13.24 13.70 13.52
C ARG A 98 -12.17 12.62 13.40
N VAL A 99 -10.91 13.03 13.32
CA VAL A 99 -9.75 12.14 13.26
C VAL A 99 -8.80 12.42 14.42
N GLY A 100 -8.07 11.40 14.87
CA GLY A 100 -6.94 11.57 15.78
C GLY A 100 -5.73 12.13 15.03
N ASN A 101 -4.97 13.01 15.67
CA ASN A 101 -3.69 13.47 15.11
C ASN A 101 -2.57 12.60 15.68
N GLY A 102 -1.60 12.19 14.86
CA GLY A 102 -0.43 11.48 15.35
C GLY A 102 0.78 11.72 14.48
N THR A 103 1.86 11.03 14.80
CA THR A 103 3.11 11.00 14.02
C THR A 103 3.63 9.59 13.93
N ILE A 104 4.32 9.29 12.83
CA ILE A 104 5.09 8.06 12.65
C ILE A 104 6.55 8.44 12.42
N GLU A 105 7.45 7.61 12.92
CA GLU A 105 8.90 7.81 12.79
C GLU A 105 9.36 7.45 11.38
N THR A 106 8.85 6.32 10.87
CA THR A 106 9.23 5.81 9.55
C THR A 106 8.03 5.31 8.76
N LEU A 107 8.04 5.59 7.46
CA LEU A 107 7.23 4.94 6.44
C LEU A 107 8.17 4.36 5.38
N ALA A 108 8.24 3.03 5.31
CA ALA A 108 8.99 2.30 4.30
C ALA A 108 8.07 1.84 3.15
N MET A 109 8.50 2.10 1.92
CA MET A 109 7.82 1.77 0.67
C MET A 109 8.86 1.23 -0.32
N GLY A 110 9.00 -0.10 -0.39
CA GLY A 110 10.07 -0.72 -1.18
C GLY A 110 11.46 -0.18 -0.76
N PRO A 111 12.24 0.42 -1.68
CA PRO A 111 13.55 1.00 -1.37
C PRO A 111 13.47 2.38 -0.71
N LEU A 112 12.29 3.00 -0.67
CA LEU A 112 12.09 4.36 -0.17
C LEU A 112 11.76 4.32 1.32
N THR A 113 12.43 5.15 2.12
CA THR A 113 12.05 5.36 3.53
C THR A 113 11.89 6.85 3.77
N LEU A 114 10.71 7.22 4.26
CA LEU A 114 10.37 8.57 4.67
C LEU A 114 10.30 8.65 6.19
N TYR A 115 10.69 9.80 6.73
CA TYR A 115 10.82 10.01 8.18
C TYR A 115 9.92 11.14 8.66
N ASP A 116 9.55 11.11 9.94
CA ASP A 116 8.87 12.21 10.64
C ASP A 116 7.62 12.70 9.89
N LEU A 117 6.65 11.79 9.78
CA LEU A 117 5.43 12.02 9.04
C LEU A 117 4.25 12.20 9.98
N ALA A 118 3.53 13.31 9.81
CA ALA A 118 2.25 13.49 10.46
C ALA A 118 1.21 12.51 9.87
N ILE A 119 0.36 11.96 10.72
CA ILE A 119 -0.73 11.05 10.33
C ILE A 119 -2.07 11.53 10.87
N PHE A 120 -3.14 11.01 10.26
CA PHE A 120 -4.47 10.97 10.86
C PHE A 120 -4.83 9.54 11.22
N ILE A 121 -5.41 9.36 12.39
CA ILE A 121 -6.04 8.11 12.79
C ILE A 121 -7.54 8.28 12.57
N ASN A 122 -8.10 7.53 11.63
CA ASN A 122 -9.48 7.66 11.24
C ASN A 122 -10.33 6.53 11.83
N PRO A 123 -11.24 6.83 12.79
CA PRO A 123 -12.15 5.84 13.37
C PRO A 123 -13.29 5.43 12.44
N ALA A 124 -13.57 6.21 11.40
CA ALA A 124 -14.60 5.93 10.40
C ALA A 124 -14.03 5.25 9.13
N ALA A 125 -12.71 5.02 9.06
CA ALA A 125 -12.13 4.26 7.97
C ALA A 125 -12.36 2.76 8.21
N ASP A 126 -12.96 2.11 7.22
CA ASP A 126 -13.10 0.66 7.19
C ASP A 126 -11.89 0.01 6.50
N GLY A 127 -11.57 -1.22 6.93
CA GLY A 127 -10.51 -2.04 6.35
C GLY A 127 -9.12 -1.84 6.97
N ASP A 128 -8.12 -2.45 6.33
CA ASP A 128 -6.74 -2.55 6.82
C ASP A 128 -5.72 -1.74 6.00
N GLU A 129 -6.19 -0.97 5.00
CA GLU A 129 -5.33 -0.21 4.12
C GLU A 129 -5.02 1.17 4.71
N VAL A 130 -3.73 1.52 4.73
CA VAL A 130 -3.28 2.86 5.09
C VAL A 130 -3.20 3.72 3.82
N LEU A 131 -3.90 4.85 3.83
CA LEU A 131 -3.86 5.80 2.73
C LEU A 131 -2.59 6.65 2.83
N VAL A 132 -1.78 6.68 1.77
CA VAL A 132 -0.56 7.48 1.68
C VAL A 132 -0.88 8.78 0.97
N GLY A 133 -0.99 9.85 1.75
CA GLY A 133 -1.32 11.19 1.25
C GLY A 133 -0.11 12.00 0.78
N MET A 134 -0.41 13.22 0.35
CA MET A 134 0.53 14.18 -0.23
C MET A 134 1.63 14.66 0.72
N ASN A 135 1.47 14.56 2.04
CA ASN A 135 2.55 14.87 2.98
C ASN A 135 3.73 13.87 2.92
N ALA A 136 3.49 12.66 2.40
CA ALA A 136 4.50 11.68 2.08
C ALA A 136 4.84 11.70 0.59
N LEU A 137 3.82 11.62 -0.28
CA LEU A 137 4.03 11.59 -1.73
C LEU A 137 4.73 12.85 -2.26
N GLY A 138 4.42 14.03 -1.72
CA GLY A 138 5.06 15.28 -2.11
C GLY A 138 6.55 15.38 -1.76
N ARG A 139 7.11 14.41 -1.01
CA ARG A 139 8.56 14.30 -0.75
C ARG A 139 9.29 13.45 -1.81
N LEU A 140 8.56 12.94 -2.79
CA LEU A 140 9.06 12.10 -3.86
C LEU A 140 8.75 12.75 -5.20
N GLU A 141 9.50 12.38 -6.22
CA GLU A 141 9.12 12.64 -7.60
C GLU A 141 8.17 11.53 -8.06
N LEU A 142 7.04 11.95 -8.65
CA LEU A 142 6.01 11.07 -9.17
C LEU A 142 5.98 11.18 -10.70
N VAL A 143 6.30 10.08 -11.37
CA VAL A 143 6.14 9.98 -12.83
C VAL A 143 5.08 8.95 -13.13
N GLN A 144 3.90 9.41 -13.52
CA GLN A 144 2.80 8.55 -13.91
C GLN A 144 2.72 8.44 -15.45
N LYS A 145 2.75 7.22 -15.97
CA LYS A 145 2.55 6.93 -17.39
C LYS A 145 1.58 5.76 -17.54
N GLU A 146 0.45 6.01 -18.20
CA GLU A 146 -0.63 5.05 -18.36
C GLU A 146 -1.10 4.48 -17.00
N ARG A 147 -0.79 3.22 -16.71
CA ARG A 147 -1.14 2.51 -15.47
C ARG A 147 0.09 2.23 -14.60
N GLN A 148 1.20 2.92 -14.86
CA GLN A 148 2.44 2.80 -14.13
C GLN A 148 2.71 4.09 -13.36
N LEU A 149 3.17 3.94 -12.12
CA LEU A 149 3.63 5.02 -11.28
C LEU A 149 5.05 4.72 -10.83
N LEU A 150 5.98 5.56 -11.26
CA LEU A 150 7.36 5.53 -10.78
C LEU A 150 7.48 6.55 -9.64
N LEU A 151 8.00 6.07 -8.51
CA LEU A 151 8.36 6.89 -7.36
C LEU A 151 9.87 6.89 -7.19
N ARG A 152 10.46 8.06 -7.01
CA ARG A 152 11.89 8.20 -6.73
C ARG A 152 12.17 9.36 -5.77
N PRO A 153 13.31 9.33 -5.05
CA PRO A 153 13.71 10.46 -4.22
C PRO A 153 13.86 11.73 -5.07
N LEU A 154 13.52 12.89 -4.48
CA LEU A 154 13.83 14.17 -5.12
C LEU A 154 15.36 14.31 -5.22
N GLN A 155 15.86 14.56 -6.42
CA GLN A 155 17.25 14.94 -6.64
C GLN A 155 17.37 16.43 -6.31
N GLU A 156 18.25 16.78 -5.35
CA GLU A 156 18.64 18.18 -5.10
C GLU A 156 19.52 18.74 -6.23
#